data_AF-A0AAN7CL39-F1
#
_entry.id   AF-A0AAN7CL39-F1
#
_cell.length_a   1.000
_cell.length_b   1.000
_cell.length_c   1.000
_cell.angle_alpha   90.00
_cell.angle_beta   90.00
_cell.angle_gamma   90.00
#
_symmetry.space_group_name_H-M   'P 1'
#
loop_
_entity.id
_entity.type
_entity.pdbx_description
1 polymer ?
#
loop_
_entity_poly.entity_id
_entity_poly.type
_entity_poly.pdbx_seq_one_letter_code
_entity_poly.pdbx_strand_id
1 'polypeptide(L)'
;MSWSPSPLRVSLEAIYPLTVVDGKQLYHALPNVCNIMISLNLLKRKNPILVLPLLGQFLRTHHEADFQQRKAVWTWIYIATYNVGIMNKIFHCTLNHKAQIERWSVFSQEKKKSMLEHLRTGEFGPTIREELAFWEPNTLFGNEGSGQFRKHVDEATTIVWKTVYQWLERIAAKYDLTRREFEYYCTIQTPRGRVFYPYHVLSRPQAQKHWGWHTLFAVARGMLVTMQTACNRHAEAAGLGENQMNPLRLIYWWTHHLCQKIQGIKRERPGLPTWGIPVVPWSGNVFKASLCKNQDHGIAMIFGLEPFKGTEFDPVKHFDLARCTITIDTKATNWSMSNYPSESWGLIPQMLSMVPLCHPFWQVHDSLGLEPWVGRWRPDTQPQPPKRTSTVEIPLMPIDHWFDNSTSHIFRCMECAVEFQSAGLLAAARNFGVTPTGFDSTSTPSISTYGGTSANGKVAGKPLP
;
A
#
# COMPACT_ATOMS: atom_id res chain seq x y z
N MET A 1 -27.55 11.36 -8.87
CA MET A 1 -26.72 10.18 -8.54
C MET A 1 -26.07 9.68 -9.83
N SER A 2 -24.75 9.69 -9.94
CA SER A 2 -24.07 9.10 -11.11
C SER A 2 -23.95 7.59 -10.92
N TRP A 3 -24.37 6.80 -11.92
CA TRP A 3 -24.22 5.36 -11.96
C TRP A 3 -22.83 4.90 -12.45
N SER A 4 -21.93 5.83 -12.80
CA SER A 4 -20.54 5.51 -13.15
C SER A 4 -19.65 5.17 -11.93
N PRO A 5 -18.76 4.17 -12.03
CA PRO A 5 -17.72 3.93 -11.02
C PRO A 5 -16.90 5.20 -10.77
N SER A 6 -16.70 5.57 -9.50
CA SER A 6 -15.88 6.73 -9.12
C SER A 6 -15.15 6.47 -7.81
N PRO A 7 -13.92 6.96 -7.64
CA PRO A 7 -13.18 6.84 -6.38
C PRO A 7 -13.85 7.60 -5.23
N LEU A 8 -14.72 8.57 -5.52
CA LEU A 8 -15.44 9.42 -4.55
C LEU A 8 -16.80 8.87 -4.12
N ARG A 9 -17.20 7.70 -4.62
CA ARG A 9 -18.45 7.09 -4.18
C ARG A 9 -18.34 6.68 -2.72
N VAL A 10 -19.43 6.84 -1.98
CA VAL A 10 -19.54 6.39 -0.60
C VAL A 10 -19.87 4.89 -0.58
N SER A 11 -19.15 4.14 0.26
CA SER A 11 -19.45 2.78 0.68
C SER A 11 -19.78 2.78 2.16
N LEU A 12 -20.78 2.02 2.56
CA LEU A 12 -21.03 1.70 3.96
C LEU A 12 -20.14 0.52 4.35
N GLU A 13 -19.28 0.67 5.35
CA GLU A 13 -18.34 -0.37 5.74
C GLU A 13 -18.11 -0.44 7.24
N ALA A 14 -17.82 -1.64 7.71
CA ALA A 14 -17.31 -1.84 9.05
C ALA A 14 -15.80 -1.56 9.15
N ILE A 15 -15.41 -0.95 10.27
CA ILE A 15 -14.01 -0.70 10.57
C ILE A 15 -13.32 -2.03 10.89
N TYR A 16 -13.94 -2.90 11.70
CA TYR A 16 -13.51 -4.28 11.94
C TYR A 16 -14.69 -5.24 12.06
N PRO A 17 -14.64 -6.48 11.54
CA PRO A 17 -15.72 -7.43 11.71
C PRO A 17 -15.71 -8.10 13.09
N LEU A 18 -15.64 -7.32 14.18
CA LEU A 18 -15.50 -7.78 15.58
C LEU A 18 -16.68 -7.43 16.48
N THR A 19 -17.62 -6.63 16.00
CA THR A 19 -18.74 -6.19 16.82
C THR A 19 -19.61 -7.37 17.22
N VAL A 20 -19.89 -7.49 18.50
CA VAL A 20 -20.79 -8.53 19.02
C VAL A 20 -22.11 -7.86 19.40
N VAL A 21 -23.21 -8.36 18.83
CA VAL A 21 -24.57 -7.95 19.16
C VAL A 21 -25.37 -9.21 19.47
N ASP A 22 -26.05 -9.24 20.61
CA ASP A 22 -26.82 -10.40 21.09
C ASP A 22 -26.03 -11.72 21.07
N GLY A 23 -24.76 -11.65 21.48
CA GLY A 23 -23.84 -12.81 21.51
C GLY A 23 -23.35 -13.29 20.14
N LYS A 24 -23.73 -12.61 19.04
CA LYS A 24 -23.31 -12.93 17.68
C LYS A 24 -22.38 -11.87 17.11
N GLN A 25 -21.31 -12.30 16.48
CA GLN A 25 -20.39 -11.41 15.77
C GLN A 25 -21.02 -10.95 14.45
N LEU A 26 -21.20 -9.64 14.28
CA LEU A 26 -21.83 -9.03 13.10
C LEU A 26 -20.82 -8.22 12.28
N TYR A 27 -21.00 -8.24 10.95
CA TYR A 27 -20.19 -7.44 10.03
C TYR A 27 -20.64 -5.98 10.03
N HIS A 28 -21.94 -5.69 9.91
CA HIS A 28 -22.48 -4.32 9.98
C HIS A 28 -23.30 -4.11 11.24
N ALA A 29 -22.75 -3.36 12.20
CA ALA A 29 -23.43 -3.00 13.44
C ALA A 29 -23.13 -1.53 13.79
N LEU A 30 -24.10 -0.86 14.42
CA LEU A 30 -24.11 0.58 14.66
C LEU A 30 -22.84 1.18 15.32
N PRO A 31 -22.12 0.54 16.27
CA PRO A 31 -20.92 1.17 16.82
C PRO A 31 -19.73 1.20 15.85
N ASN A 32 -19.76 0.42 14.77
CA ASN A 32 -18.57 0.11 13.97
C ASN A 32 -18.75 0.34 12.47
N VAL A 33 -19.93 0.78 12.04
CA VAL A 33 -20.21 1.10 10.65
C VAL A 33 -19.89 2.56 10.37
N CYS A 34 -19.21 2.81 9.26
CA CYS A 34 -18.87 4.15 8.79
C CYS A 34 -19.04 4.27 7.27
N ASN A 35 -19.25 5.49 6.81
CA ASN A 35 -19.19 5.82 5.40
C ASN A 35 -17.74 6.09 5.02
N ILE A 36 -17.25 5.40 3.99
CA ILE A 36 -15.89 5.54 3.47
C ILE A 36 -15.92 5.64 1.94
N MET A 37 -15.02 6.43 1.37
CA MET A 37 -14.85 6.48 -0.08
C MET A 37 -14.43 5.09 -0.60
N ILE A 38 -15.04 4.60 -1.68
CA ILE A 38 -14.75 3.24 -2.20
C ILE A 38 -13.25 3.05 -2.46
N SER A 39 -12.55 4.06 -2.98
CA SER A 39 -11.10 4.00 -3.22
C SER A 39 -10.30 3.73 -1.94
N LEU A 40 -10.65 4.40 -0.83
CA LEU A 40 -10.02 4.20 0.48
C LEU A 40 -10.38 2.84 1.09
N ASN A 41 -11.62 2.38 0.88
CA ASN A 41 -12.02 1.03 1.29
C ASN A 41 -11.24 -0.04 0.54
N LEU A 42 -11.07 0.10 -0.78
CA LEU A 42 -10.26 -0.82 -1.59
C LEU A 42 -8.78 -0.79 -1.20
N LEU A 43 -8.24 0.39 -0.89
CA LEU A 43 -6.88 0.58 -0.42
C LEU A 43 -6.64 -0.14 0.91
N LYS A 44 -7.49 0.12 1.91
CA LYS A 44 -7.42 -0.55 3.23
C LYS A 44 -7.65 -2.04 3.05
N ARG A 45 -8.64 -2.42 2.23
CA ARG A 45 -9.10 -3.79 2.06
C ARG A 45 -9.36 -4.42 3.43
N LYS A 46 -8.61 -5.47 3.77
CA LYS A 46 -8.73 -6.18 5.03
C LYS A 46 -7.62 -5.83 6.02
N ASN A 47 -6.75 -4.87 5.69
CA ASN A 47 -5.70 -4.44 6.60
C ASN A 47 -6.30 -3.72 7.82
N PRO A 48 -5.55 -3.64 8.94
CA PRO A 48 -5.90 -2.75 10.04
C PRO A 48 -6.19 -1.34 9.55
N ILE A 49 -7.15 -0.67 10.19
CA ILE A 49 -7.56 0.70 9.87
C ILE A 49 -6.39 1.68 9.87
N LEU A 50 -5.34 1.38 10.65
CA LEU A 50 -4.08 2.14 10.75
C LEU A 50 -3.35 2.31 9.42
N VAL A 51 -3.60 1.47 8.41
CA VAL A 51 -3.01 1.63 7.08
C VAL A 51 -3.37 2.99 6.45
N LEU A 52 -4.62 3.44 6.57
CA LEU A 52 -5.09 4.69 5.99
C LEU A 52 -4.39 5.93 6.60
N PRO A 53 -4.37 6.13 7.92
CA PRO A 53 -3.70 7.29 8.52
C PRO A 53 -2.19 7.27 8.31
N LEU A 54 -1.54 6.09 8.28
CA LEU A 54 -0.11 5.98 7.98
C LEU A 54 0.22 6.39 6.54
N LEU A 55 -0.61 5.97 5.57
CA LEU A 55 -0.47 6.40 4.17
C LEU A 55 -0.79 7.89 3.98
N GLY A 56 -1.83 8.40 4.64
CA GLY A 56 -2.14 9.82 4.65
C GLY A 56 -0.97 10.65 5.20
N GLN A 57 -0.36 10.18 6.29
CA GLN A 57 0.83 10.82 6.84
C GLN A 57 2.04 10.73 5.89
N PHE A 58 2.20 9.62 5.15
CA PHE A 58 3.27 9.48 4.16
C PHE A 58 3.19 10.59 3.10
N LEU A 59 1.99 10.80 2.56
CA LEU A 59 1.72 11.82 1.55
C LEU A 59 1.96 13.23 2.10
N ARG A 60 1.48 13.54 3.32
CA ARG A 60 1.77 14.83 3.97
C ARG A 60 3.27 15.06 4.17
N THR A 61 3.97 14.02 4.64
CA THR A 61 5.43 14.06 4.87
C THR A 61 6.21 14.24 3.56
N HIS A 62 5.67 13.80 2.43
CA HIS A 62 6.32 13.96 1.13
C HIS A 62 6.60 15.44 0.78
N HIS A 63 5.71 16.33 1.24
CA HIS A 63 5.80 17.77 1.06
C HIS A 63 6.64 18.49 2.13
N GLU A 64 7.21 17.77 3.12
CA GLU A 64 8.13 18.35 4.10
C GLU A 64 9.40 18.88 3.39
N ALA A 65 9.75 20.13 3.68
CA ALA A 65 10.87 20.81 3.05
C ALA A 65 12.20 20.29 3.60
N ASP A 66 12.29 20.06 4.91
CA ASP A 66 13.49 19.51 5.54
C ASP A 66 13.67 18.04 5.17
N PHE A 67 14.72 17.74 4.40
CA PHE A 67 14.99 16.37 3.96
C PHE A 67 15.31 15.42 5.12
N GLN A 68 15.99 15.86 6.18
CA GLN A 68 16.30 14.99 7.32
C GLN A 68 15.05 14.70 8.14
N GLN A 69 14.21 15.69 8.39
CA GLN A 69 12.92 15.50 9.05
C GLN A 69 12.02 14.57 8.21
N ARG A 70 11.91 14.85 6.91
CA ARG A 70 11.16 14.00 5.97
C ARG A 70 11.66 12.56 5.97
N LYS A 71 12.98 12.36 5.93
CA LYS A 71 13.63 11.04 5.97
C LYS A 71 13.34 10.31 7.29
N ALA A 72 13.44 10.99 8.43
CA ALA A 72 13.17 10.40 9.75
C ALA A 72 11.70 9.96 9.89
N VAL A 73 10.76 10.79 9.44
CA VAL A 73 9.32 10.48 9.48
C VAL A 73 8.97 9.40 8.46
N TRP A 74 9.51 9.41 7.24
CA TRP A 74 9.34 8.31 6.28
C TRP A 74 9.86 6.98 6.83
N THR A 75 11.02 6.99 7.49
CA THR A 75 11.55 5.81 8.17
C THR A 75 10.57 5.31 9.23
N TRP A 76 10.02 6.20 10.06
CA TRP A 76 9.02 5.84 11.06
C TRP A 76 7.76 5.22 10.43
N ILE A 77 7.22 5.83 9.36
CA ILE A 77 6.02 5.31 8.66
C ILE A 77 6.31 3.95 8.02
N TYR A 78 7.50 3.77 7.45
CA TYR A 78 7.92 2.49 6.90
C TYR A 78 7.91 1.40 7.99
N ILE A 79 8.48 1.67 9.16
CA ILE A 79 8.49 0.72 10.27
C ILE A 79 7.07 0.49 10.80
N ALA A 80 6.25 1.54 10.89
CA ALA A 80 4.87 1.43 11.33
C ALA A 80 4.03 0.54 10.40
N THR A 81 4.13 0.74 9.09
CA THR A 81 3.43 -0.11 8.10
C THR A 81 3.98 -1.54 8.08
N TYR A 82 5.27 -1.72 8.37
CA TYR A 82 5.85 -3.05 8.59
C TYR A 82 5.23 -3.76 9.81
N ASN A 83 5.12 -3.07 10.95
CA ASN A 83 4.50 -3.60 12.17
C ASN A 83 2.99 -3.86 11.99
N VAL A 84 2.29 -3.01 11.23
CA VAL A 84 0.90 -3.28 10.80
C VAL A 84 0.81 -4.53 9.92
N GLY A 85 1.79 -4.76 9.06
CA GLY A 85 1.92 -6.01 8.29
C GLY A 85 2.08 -7.26 9.18
N ILE A 86 2.73 -7.13 10.33
CA ILE A 86 2.82 -8.19 11.35
C ILE A 86 1.44 -8.41 11.98
N MET A 87 0.75 -7.35 12.41
CA MET A 87 -0.62 -7.45 12.97
C MET A 87 -1.58 -8.16 12.02
N ASN A 88 -1.53 -7.81 10.74
CA ASN A 88 -2.28 -8.48 9.68
C ASN A 88 -2.14 -10.01 9.69
N LYS A 89 -0.92 -10.47 9.96
CA LYS A 89 -0.58 -11.89 9.92
C LYS A 89 -1.00 -12.60 11.21
N ILE A 90 -0.59 -12.07 12.36
CA ILE A 90 -0.82 -12.69 13.66
C ILE A 90 -2.30 -12.69 14.06
N PHE A 91 -3.04 -11.64 13.70
CA PHE A 91 -4.49 -11.55 13.94
C PHE A 91 -5.34 -12.06 12.78
N HIS A 92 -4.72 -12.66 11.75
CA HIS A 92 -5.40 -13.28 10.62
C HIS A 92 -6.29 -12.33 9.78
N CYS A 93 -6.01 -11.02 9.79
CA CYS A 93 -6.73 -10.03 8.99
C CYS A 93 -6.63 -10.28 7.47
N THR A 94 -5.70 -11.11 7.00
CA THR A 94 -5.60 -11.45 5.57
C THR A 94 -6.67 -12.45 5.10
N LEU A 95 -7.33 -13.18 6.01
CA LEU A 95 -8.37 -14.17 5.66
C LEU A 95 -9.59 -13.51 5.00
N ASN A 96 -10.47 -14.27 4.34
CA ASN A 96 -11.77 -13.73 3.89
C ASN A 96 -12.69 -13.49 5.10
N HIS A 97 -13.72 -12.64 4.94
CA HIS A 97 -14.56 -12.22 6.08
C HIS A 97 -15.17 -13.41 6.83
N LYS A 98 -15.64 -14.42 6.10
CA LYS A 98 -16.18 -15.66 6.70
C LYS A 98 -15.14 -16.35 7.58
N ALA A 99 -13.96 -16.63 7.04
CA ALA A 99 -12.88 -17.28 7.77
C ALA A 99 -12.30 -16.41 8.91
N GLN A 100 -12.33 -15.08 8.79
CA GLN A 100 -11.98 -14.19 9.90
C GLN A 100 -12.97 -14.32 11.05
N ILE A 101 -14.28 -14.27 10.76
CA ILE A 101 -15.34 -14.40 11.77
C ILE A 101 -15.23 -15.77 12.46
N GLU A 102 -15.07 -16.85 11.69
CA GLU A 102 -14.87 -18.20 12.25
C GLU A 102 -13.61 -18.30 13.12
N ARG A 103 -12.51 -17.64 12.72
CA ARG A 103 -11.26 -17.66 13.48
C ARG A 103 -11.34 -16.82 14.74
N TRP A 104 -12.04 -15.69 14.71
CA TRP A 104 -12.16 -14.79 15.85
C TRP A 104 -13.24 -15.24 16.82
N SER A 105 -14.27 -15.96 16.38
CA SER A 105 -15.34 -16.44 17.26
C SER A 105 -14.82 -17.28 18.42
N VAL A 106 -13.77 -18.07 18.19
CA VAL A 106 -13.11 -18.93 19.20
C VAL A 106 -12.18 -18.18 20.16
N PHE A 107 -11.90 -16.89 19.94
CA PHE A 107 -11.11 -16.10 20.89
C PHE A 107 -11.94 -15.72 22.12
N SER A 108 -11.30 -15.68 23.29
CA SER A 108 -11.92 -15.13 24.50
C SER A 108 -12.29 -13.66 24.31
N GLN A 109 -13.22 -13.16 25.11
CA GLN A 109 -13.64 -11.77 25.01
C GLN A 109 -12.48 -10.81 25.32
N GLU A 110 -11.66 -11.13 26.31
CA GLU A 110 -10.46 -10.36 26.68
C GLU A 110 -9.46 -10.29 25.52
N LYS A 111 -9.25 -11.42 24.82
CA LYS A 111 -8.40 -11.46 23.65
C LYS A 111 -8.97 -10.63 22.50
N LYS A 112 -10.28 -10.67 22.27
CA LYS A 112 -10.95 -9.83 21.25
C LYS A 112 -10.81 -8.34 21.56
N LYS A 113 -11.01 -7.94 22.83
CA LYS A 113 -10.84 -6.56 23.30
C LYS A 113 -9.39 -6.08 23.12
N SER A 114 -8.42 -6.86 23.59
CA SER A 114 -6.99 -6.55 23.45
C SER A 114 -6.55 -6.48 21.98
N MET A 115 -6.97 -7.45 21.17
CA MET A 115 -6.71 -7.44 19.72
C MET A 115 -7.29 -6.21 19.04
N LEU A 116 -8.53 -5.83 19.36
CA LEU A 116 -9.16 -4.63 18.81
C LEU A 116 -8.39 -3.37 19.19
N GLU A 117 -7.88 -3.28 20.42
CA GLU A 117 -7.07 -2.14 20.85
C GLU A 117 -5.78 -2.03 20.04
N HIS A 118 -5.03 -3.13 19.93
CA HIS A 118 -3.82 -3.17 19.09
C HIS A 118 -4.11 -2.80 17.62
N LEU A 119 -5.22 -3.27 17.07
CA LEU A 119 -5.65 -2.94 15.71
C LEU A 119 -6.04 -1.45 15.55
N ARG A 120 -6.41 -0.76 16.63
CA ARG A 120 -6.83 0.66 16.61
C ARG A 120 -5.74 1.63 17.03
N THR A 121 -4.70 1.17 17.72
CA THR A 121 -3.61 2.04 18.20
C THR A 121 -2.26 1.68 17.61
N GLY A 122 -2.01 0.40 17.37
CA GLY A 122 -0.70 -0.12 17.02
C GLY A 122 0.30 -0.08 18.19
N GLU A 123 -0.19 0.03 19.42
CA GLU A 123 0.66 -0.10 20.60
C GLU A 123 1.14 -1.55 20.74
N PHE A 124 2.41 -1.75 21.08
CA PHE A 124 2.96 -3.08 21.33
C PHE A 124 2.65 -3.50 22.76
N GLY A 125 2.01 -4.66 22.94
CA GLY A 125 1.64 -5.15 24.27
C GLY A 125 1.72 -6.67 24.43
N PRO A 126 1.26 -7.20 25.58
CA PRO A 126 1.35 -8.61 25.91
C PRO A 126 0.71 -9.53 24.86
N THR A 127 -0.48 -9.19 24.35
CA THR A 127 -1.16 -10.01 23.35
C THR A 127 -0.38 -10.12 22.04
N ILE A 128 0.26 -9.03 21.56
CA ILE A 128 1.14 -9.11 20.38
C ILE A 128 2.36 -9.99 20.68
N ARG A 129 2.98 -9.84 21.86
CA ARG A 129 4.15 -10.63 22.26
C ARG A 129 3.83 -12.12 22.33
N GLU A 130 2.71 -12.48 22.95
CA GLU A 130 2.20 -13.85 23.03
C GLU A 130 1.93 -14.42 21.64
N GLU A 131 1.23 -13.68 20.79
CA GLU A 131 0.97 -14.12 19.42
C GLU A 131 2.27 -14.35 18.65
N LEU A 132 3.21 -13.41 18.71
CA LEU A 132 4.51 -13.51 18.04
C LEU A 132 5.32 -14.75 18.47
N ALA A 133 5.15 -15.24 19.70
CA ALA A 133 5.85 -16.44 20.17
C ALA A 133 5.45 -17.71 19.39
N PHE A 134 4.28 -17.73 18.74
CA PHE A 134 3.81 -18.84 17.90
C PHE A 134 4.30 -18.76 16.45
N TRP A 135 4.96 -17.66 16.06
CA TRP A 135 5.39 -17.45 14.68
C TRP A 135 6.90 -17.50 14.54
N GLU A 136 7.36 -18.35 13.62
CA GLU A 136 8.72 -18.27 13.11
C GLU A 136 8.92 -16.94 12.38
N PRO A 137 9.95 -16.13 12.69
CA PRO A 137 10.17 -14.81 12.08
C PRO A 137 10.09 -14.82 10.55
N ASN A 138 10.55 -15.89 9.92
CA ASN A 138 10.61 -16.02 8.46
C ASN A 138 9.22 -16.21 7.82
N THR A 139 8.25 -16.66 8.60
CA THR A 139 6.87 -16.93 8.15
C THR A 139 5.97 -15.70 8.25
N LEU A 140 6.33 -14.75 9.11
CA LEU A 140 5.67 -13.45 9.22
C LEU A 140 5.83 -12.62 7.93
N PHE A 141 6.97 -12.78 7.27
CA PHE A 141 7.33 -12.07 6.05
C PHE A 141 7.29 -12.96 4.81
N GLY A 142 6.66 -14.13 4.91
CA GLY A 142 6.58 -15.10 3.83
C GLY A 142 5.95 -14.50 2.59
N ASN A 143 6.60 -14.63 1.44
CA ASN A 143 6.03 -14.25 0.15
C ASN A 143 4.82 -15.18 -0.10
N GLU A 144 3.59 -14.68 -0.15
CA GLU A 144 2.44 -15.45 -0.67
C GLU A 144 2.87 -16.12 -1.98
N GLY A 145 3.05 -17.44 -1.94
CA GLY A 145 3.58 -18.22 -3.05
C GLY A 145 4.85 -19.03 -2.74
N SER A 146 5.68 -18.67 -1.75
CA SER A 146 6.93 -19.42 -1.54
C SER A 146 6.71 -20.86 -1.08
N GLY A 147 5.61 -21.19 -0.40
CA GLY A 147 5.32 -22.57 0.02
C GLY A 147 5.01 -23.51 -1.15
N GLN A 148 4.09 -23.11 -2.03
CA GLN A 148 3.71 -23.87 -3.22
C GLN A 148 4.73 -23.74 -4.35
N PHE A 149 5.30 -22.55 -4.57
CA PHE A 149 6.23 -22.32 -5.69
C PHE A 149 7.69 -22.68 -5.39
N ARG A 150 8.15 -22.79 -4.12
CA ARG A 150 9.51 -23.30 -3.84
C ARG A 150 9.66 -24.76 -4.26
N LYS A 151 8.65 -25.60 -3.98
CA LYS A 151 8.67 -27.03 -4.36
C LYS A 151 8.91 -27.22 -5.86
N HIS A 152 8.32 -26.35 -6.70
CA HIS A 152 8.47 -26.40 -8.15
C HIS A 152 9.69 -25.65 -8.73
N VAL A 153 10.56 -25.06 -7.90
CA VAL A 153 11.82 -24.45 -8.37
C VAL A 153 12.96 -25.46 -8.27
N ASP A 154 12.93 -26.33 -7.26
CA ASP A 154 13.96 -27.35 -7.03
C ASP A 154 13.94 -28.48 -8.08
N GLU A 155 12.82 -28.70 -8.77
CA GLU A 155 12.63 -29.87 -9.64
C GLU A 155 12.95 -29.65 -11.14
N ALA A 156 13.16 -28.42 -11.64
CA ALA A 156 13.10 -28.17 -13.09
C ALA A 156 14.02 -27.10 -13.71
N THR A 157 14.97 -26.48 -12.99
CA THR A 157 15.73 -25.35 -13.57
C THR A 157 17.21 -25.32 -13.21
N THR A 158 18.06 -25.72 -14.17
CA THR A 158 19.53 -25.54 -14.12
C THR A 158 19.91 -24.08 -14.43
N ILE A 159 19.43 -23.12 -13.63
CA ILE A 159 19.76 -21.70 -13.83
C ILE A 159 21.18 -21.42 -13.30
N VAL A 160 22.05 -20.94 -14.18
CA VAL A 160 23.39 -20.49 -13.80
C VAL A 160 23.32 -19.04 -13.31
N TRP A 161 23.09 -18.84 -12.01
CA TRP A 161 22.90 -17.51 -11.40
C TRP A 161 24.06 -16.53 -11.61
N LYS A 162 25.28 -17.04 -11.78
CA LYS A 162 26.45 -16.21 -12.14
C LYS A 162 26.25 -15.53 -13.50
N THR A 163 25.78 -16.28 -14.49
CA THR A 163 25.46 -15.77 -15.82
C THR A 163 24.30 -14.77 -15.76
N VAL A 164 23.27 -15.07 -14.96
CA VAL A 164 22.15 -14.13 -14.73
C VAL A 164 22.70 -12.80 -14.19
N TYR A 165 23.52 -12.83 -13.14
CA TYR A 165 24.10 -11.62 -12.55
C TYR A 165 24.92 -10.79 -13.55
N GLN A 166 25.74 -11.44 -14.39
CA GLN A 166 26.50 -10.78 -15.46
C GLN A 166 25.57 -10.08 -16.46
N TRP A 167 24.43 -10.69 -16.81
CA TRP A 167 23.43 -10.05 -17.65
C TRP A 167 22.81 -8.83 -16.97
N LEU A 168 22.52 -8.89 -15.66
CA LEU A 168 22.01 -7.73 -14.93
C LEU A 168 23.01 -6.56 -14.90
N GLU A 169 24.31 -6.85 -14.76
CA GLU A 169 25.37 -5.84 -14.84
C GLU A 169 25.43 -5.19 -16.23
N ARG A 170 25.29 -5.99 -17.30
CA ARG A 170 25.25 -5.49 -18.68
C ARG A 170 24.01 -4.63 -18.94
N ILE A 171 22.85 -5.02 -18.39
CA ILE A 171 21.64 -4.20 -18.43
C ILE A 171 21.88 -2.88 -17.68
N ALA A 172 22.45 -2.91 -16.47
CA ALA A 172 22.73 -1.69 -15.72
C ALA A 172 23.67 -0.74 -16.46
N ALA A 173 24.69 -1.28 -17.13
CA ALA A 173 25.61 -0.50 -17.97
C ALA A 173 24.90 0.19 -19.15
N LYS A 174 23.87 -0.42 -19.75
CA LYS A 174 23.00 0.22 -20.77
C LYS A 174 22.35 1.52 -20.27
N TYR A 175 22.17 1.66 -18.95
CA TYR A 175 21.54 2.83 -18.31
C TYR A 175 22.55 3.74 -17.58
N ASP A 176 23.84 3.68 -17.93
CA ASP A 176 24.90 4.52 -17.33
C ASP A 176 25.08 4.32 -15.81
N LEU A 177 24.82 3.10 -15.32
CA LEU A 177 25.16 2.71 -13.95
C LEU A 177 26.52 2.02 -13.94
N THR A 178 27.42 2.52 -13.12
CA THR A 178 28.65 1.80 -12.78
C THR A 178 28.31 0.53 -12.01
N ARG A 179 29.23 -0.45 -12.02
CA ARG A 179 29.08 -1.66 -11.20
C ARG A 179 28.82 -1.35 -9.72
N ARG A 180 29.53 -0.36 -9.17
CA ARG A 180 29.36 0.08 -7.77
C ARG A 180 27.95 0.61 -7.51
N GLU A 181 27.41 1.41 -8.42
CA GLU A 181 26.04 1.92 -8.31
C GLU A 181 25.01 0.80 -8.43
N PHE A 182 25.16 -0.11 -9.40
CA PHE A 182 24.29 -1.27 -9.55
C PHE A 182 24.29 -2.12 -8.26
N GLU A 183 25.48 -2.45 -7.74
CA GLU A 183 25.61 -3.21 -6.50
C GLU A 183 24.99 -2.47 -5.31
N TYR A 184 25.14 -1.15 -5.25
CA TYR A 184 24.60 -0.35 -4.16
C TYR A 184 23.08 -0.16 -4.23
N TYR A 185 22.49 0.11 -5.40
CA TYR A 185 21.06 0.44 -5.54
C TYR A 185 20.19 -0.78 -5.87
N CYS A 186 20.70 -1.75 -6.63
CA CYS A 186 19.91 -2.82 -7.21
C CYS A 186 20.15 -4.20 -6.58
N THR A 187 21.06 -4.32 -5.60
CA THR A 187 21.41 -5.61 -5.01
C THR A 187 21.41 -5.58 -3.49
N ILE A 188 21.43 -6.77 -2.91
CA ILE A 188 21.63 -6.99 -1.48
C ILE A 188 22.73 -8.01 -1.25
N GLN A 189 23.59 -7.76 -0.26
CA GLN A 189 24.57 -8.74 0.21
C GLN A 189 23.87 -9.71 1.17
N THR A 190 23.95 -11.00 0.87
CA THR A 190 23.42 -12.08 1.71
C THR A 190 24.56 -13.01 2.14
N PRO A 191 24.35 -13.90 3.12
CA PRO A 191 25.33 -14.93 3.47
C PRO A 191 25.70 -15.84 2.29
N ARG A 192 24.83 -15.96 1.28
CA ARG A 192 25.02 -16.80 0.08
C ARG A 192 25.56 -16.03 -1.12
N GLY A 193 26.02 -14.79 -0.90
CA GLY A 193 26.52 -13.90 -1.95
C GLY A 193 25.56 -12.75 -2.27
N ARG A 194 25.91 -12.02 -3.33
CA ARG A 194 25.16 -10.85 -3.78
C ARG A 194 24.01 -11.27 -4.70
N VAL A 195 22.83 -10.71 -4.47
CA VAL A 195 21.60 -11.07 -5.17
C VAL A 195 20.88 -9.81 -5.60
N PHE A 196 20.27 -9.83 -6.79
CA PHE A 196 19.42 -8.74 -7.25
C PHE A 196 18.24 -8.51 -6.29
N TYR A 197 17.95 -7.24 -6.02
CA TYR A 197 16.96 -6.80 -5.04
C TYR A 197 16.21 -5.58 -5.60
N PRO A 198 15.09 -5.78 -6.33
CA PRO A 198 14.35 -4.71 -7.01
C PRO A 198 13.43 -3.91 -6.07
N TYR A 199 13.76 -3.84 -4.78
CA TYR A 199 12.90 -3.23 -3.75
C TYR A 199 13.64 -2.11 -3.01
N HIS A 200 12.86 -1.33 -2.28
CA HIS A 200 13.35 -0.16 -1.58
C HIS A 200 14.47 -0.49 -0.58
N VAL A 201 15.43 0.42 -0.40
CA VAL A 201 16.59 0.21 0.47
C VAL A 201 16.21 -0.06 1.94
N LEU A 202 15.12 0.55 2.40
CA LEU A 202 14.60 0.39 3.77
C LEU A 202 14.14 -1.05 4.08
N SER A 203 13.84 -1.88 3.07
CA SER A 203 13.46 -3.28 3.28
C SER A 203 14.63 -4.26 3.25
N ARG A 204 15.84 -3.78 2.94
CA ARG A 204 17.03 -4.66 2.93
C ARG A 204 17.32 -5.33 4.27
N PRO A 205 17.27 -4.65 5.43
CA PRO A 205 17.66 -5.27 6.70
C PRO A 205 16.86 -6.54 7.02
N GLN A 206 15.58 -6.55 6.69
CA GLN A 206 14.69 -7.70 6.88
C GLN A 206 14.93 -8.78 5.82
N ALA A 207 15.38 -8.39 4.61
CA ALA A 207 15.69 -9.31 3.52
C ALA A 207 17.05 -10.03 3.66
N GLN A 208 18.05 -9.41 4.30
CA GLN A 208 19.46 -9.87 4.28
C GLN A 208 19.66 -11.35 4.62
N LYS A 209 18.87 -11.89 5.56
CA LYS A 209 19.01 -13.28 6.02
C LYS A 209 18.32 -14.32 5.13
N HIS A 210 17.32 -13.92 4.34
CA HIS A 210 16.39 -14.85 3.68
C HIS A 210 16.23 -14.61 2.17
N TRP A 211 16.72 -13.49 1.67
CA TRP A 211 16.73 -13.19 0.26
C TRP A 211 17.77 -14.05 -0.47
N GLY A 212 17.43 -14.47 -1.68
CA GLY A 212 18.23 -15.40 -2.46
C GLY A 212 17.67 -15.52 -3.87
N TRP A 213 18.46 -16.03 -4.80
CA TRP A 213 18.06 -16.18 -6.20
C TRP A 213 16.78 -17.01 -6.36
N HIS A 214 16.67 -18.13 -5.64
CA HIS A 214 15.45 -18.94 -5.64
C HIS A 214 14.24 -18.20 -5.08
N THR A 215 14.41 -17.38 -4.04
CA THR A 215 13.35 -16.54 -3.50
C THR A 215 12.93 -15.48 -4.52
N LEU A 216 13.88 -14.78 -5.15
CA LEU A 216 13.61 -13.80 -6.22
C LEU A 216 12.85 -14.45 -7.39
N PHE A 217 13.29 -15.62 -7.85
CA PHE A 217 12.65 -16.35 -8.95
C PHE A 217 11.22 -16.80 -8.60
N ALA A 218 11.00 -17.30 -7.37
CA ALA A 218 9.67 -17.67 -6.91
C ALA A 218 8.73 -16.46 -6.84
N VAL A 219 9.23 -15.29 -6.42
CA VAL A 219 8.46 -14.04 -6.41
C VAL A 219 8.12 -13.59 -7.83
N ALA A 220 9.10 -13.60 -8.74
CA ALA A 220 8.89 -13.31 -10.15
C ALA A 220 7.83 -14.23 -10.77
N ARG A 221 7.91 -15.55 -10.51
CA ARG A 221 6.92 -16.53 -10.97
C ARG A 221 5.52 -16.21 -10.44
N GLY A 222 5.38 -15.97 -9.13
CA GLY A 222 4.08 -15.66 -8.53
C GLY A 222 3.46 -14.38 -9.07
N MET A 223 4.27 -13.33 -9.28
CA MET A 223 3.82 -12.06 -9.85
C MET A 223 3.39 -12.21 -11.31
N LEU A 224 4.17 -12.93 -12.13
CA LEU A 224 3.84 -13.19 -13.53
C LEU A 224 2.54 -13.99 -13.66
N VAL A 225 2.39 -15.07 -12.90
CA VAL A 225 1.18 -15.91 -12.91
C VAL A 225 -0.04 -15.09 -12.49
N THR A 226 0.06 -14.31 -11.40
CA THR A 226 -1.04 -13.45 -10.94
C THR A 226 -1.43 -12.43 -12.00
N MET A 227 -0.45 -11.81 -12.66
CA MET A 227 -0.72 -10.87 -13.74
C MET A 227 -1.44 -11.57 -14.90
N GLN A 228 -0.93 -12.69 -15.41
CA GLN A 228 -1.52 -13.41 -16.55
C GLN A 228 -2.95 -13.89 -16.25
N THR A 229 -3.16 -14.46 -15.06
CA THR A 229 -4.43 -15.13 -14.71
C THR A 229 -5.50 -14.20 -14.16
N ALA A 230 -5.13 -13.03 -13.64
CA ALA A 230 -6.07 -12.07 -13.08
C ALA A 230 -6.07 -10.75 -13.85
N CYS A 231 -4.97 -10.00 -13.81
CA CYS A 231 -4.93 -8.61 -14.29
C CYS A 231 -4.94 -8.48 -15.83
N ASN A 232 -4.36 -9.45 -16.53
CA ASN A 232 -4.21 -9.50 -17.97
C ASN A 232 -5.08 -10.60 -18.62
N ARG A 233 -5.92 -11.30 -17.84
CA ARG A 233 -6.65 -12.51 -18.26
C ARG A 233 -7.34 -12.39 -19.61
N HIS A 234 -8.01 -11.25 -19.86
CA HIS A 234 -8.73 -11.03 -21.11
C HIS A 234 -7.79 -10.81 -22.30
N ALA A 235 -6.66 -10.11 -22.10
CA ALA A 235 -5.65 -9.94 -23.14
C ALA A 235 -4.92 -11.25 -23.43
N GLU A 236 -4.61 -12.05 -22.39
CA GLU A 236 -4.05 -13.40 -22.56
C GLU A 236 -5.01 -14.30 -23.36
N ALA A 237 -6.30 -14.31 -23.02
CA ALA A 237 -7.31 -15.08 -23.74
C ALA A 237 -7.49 -14.62 -25.20
N ALA A 238 -7.26 -13.34 -25.48
CA ALA A 238 -7.30 -12.77 -26.83
C ALA A 238 -5.97 -12.92 -27.60
N GLY A 239 -4.94 -13.56 -27.02
CA GLY A 239 -3.63 -13.72 -27.66
C GLY A 239 -2.80 -12.44 -27.74
N LEU A 240 -3.14 -11.42 -26.95
CA LEU A 240 -2.46 -10.12 -26.87
C LEU A 240 -1.38 -10.08 -25.77
N GLY A 241 -1.25 -11.14 -24.99
CA GLY A 241 -0.19 -11.30 -23.98
C GLY A 241 1.16 -11.66 -24.58
N GLU A 242 2.23 -11.38 -23.85
CA GLU A 242 3.59 -11.75 -24.25
C GLU A 242 3.89 -13.20 -23.81
N ASN A 243 3.45 -14.17 -24.61
CA ASN A 243 3.56 -15.61 -24.33
C ASN A 243 5.01 -16.11 -24.07
N GLN A 244 6.02 -15.38 -24.55
CA GLN A 244 7.42 -15.67 -24.29
C GLN A 244 7.88 -15.15 -22.92
N MET A 245 7.08 -14.42 -22.15
CA MET A 245 7.49 -14.01 -20.81
C MET A 245 7.58 -15.21 -19.86
N ASN A 246 8.64 -15.22 -19.05
CA ASN A 246 8.87 -16.20 -18.00
C ASN A 246 9.49 -15.53 -16.77
N PRO A 247 9.61 -16.22 -15.62
CA PRO A 247 10.09 -15.59 -14.40
C PRO A 247 11.52 -15.01 -14.51
N LEU A 248 12.40 -15.60 -15.31
CA LEU A 248 13.75 -15.08 -15.53
C LEU A 248 13.73 -13.80 -16.38
N ARG A 249 12.92 -13.78 -17.44
CA ARG A 249 12.71 -12.60 -18.27
C ARG A 249 12.10 -11.44 -17.47
N LEU A 250 11.21 -11.74 -16.52
CA LEU A 250 10.71 -10.72 -15.58
C LEU A 250 11.81 -10.13 -14.70
N ILE A 251 12.78 -10.93 -14.23
CA ILE A 251 13.93 -10.42 -13.47
C ILE A 251 14.78 -9.46 -14.32
N TYR A 252 15.01 -9.79 -15.59
CA TYR A 252 15.70 -8.90 -16.53
C TYR A 252 14.91 -7.61 -16.74
N TRP A 253 13.61 -7.71 -16.99
CA TRP A 253 12.74 -6.53 -17.11
C TRP A 253 12.75 -5.64 -15.86
N TRP A 254 12.70 -6.22 -14.65
CA TRP A 254 12.85 -5.46 -13.40
C TRP A 254 14.17 -4.70 -13.33
N THR A 255 15.24 -5.29 -13.87
CA THR A 255 16.54 -4.63 -13.92
C THR A 255 16.51 -3.44 -14.87
N HIS A 256 15.92 -3.60 -16.06
CA HIS A 256 15.68 -2.51 -17.00
C HIS A 256 14.88 -1.37 -16.35
N HIS A 257 13.72 -1.69 -15.76
CA HIS A 257 12.82 -0.73 -15.13
C HIS A 257 13.50 0.04 -13.98
N LEU A 258 14.18 -0.66 -13.07
CA LEU A 258 14.86 -0.03 -11.95
C LEU A 258 16.05 0.82 -12.40
N CYS A 259 16.87 0.33 -13.32
CA CYS A 259 18.04 1.07 -13.80
C CYS A 259 17.62 2.33 -14.60
N GLN A 260 16.55 2.25 -15.39
CA GLN A 260 15.97 3.42 -16.06
C GLN A 260 15.50 4.48 -15.05
N LYS A 261 14.81 4.07 -13.96
CA LYS A 261 14.40 5.00 -12.89
C LYS A 261 15.61 5.68 -12.23
N ILE A 262 16.67 4.93 -11.94
CA ILE A 262 17.90 5.48 -11.35
C ILE A 262 18.58 6.44 -12.33
N GLN A 263 18.67 6.09 -13.61
CA GLN A 263 19.21 6.97 -14.65
C GLN A 263 18.40 8.28 -14.75
N GLY A 264 17.06 8.19 -14.70
CA GLY A 264 16.18 9.36 -14.66
C GLY A 264 16.48 10.28 -13.47
N ILE A 265 16.56 9.72 -12.25
CA ILE A 265 16.92 10.48 -11.03
C ILE A 265 18.32 11.10 -11.11
N LYS A 266 19.27 10.46 -11.81
CA LYS A 266 20.61 11.02 -12.04
C LYS A 266 20.60 12.20 -13.02
N ARG A 267 19.74 12.15 -14.05
CA ARG A 267 19.67 13.15 -15.13
C ARG A 267 18.81 14.35 -14.75
N GLU A 268 17.72 14.11 -14.03
CA GLU A 268 16.73 15.13 -13.63
C GLU A 268 16.70 15.24 -12.10
N ARG A 269 16.73 16.46 -11.53
CA ARG A 269 16.33 16.63 -10.11
C ARG A 269 14.86 16.22 -10.02
N PRO A 270 14.51 15.12 -9.32
CA PRO A 270 13.29 14.39 -9.65
C PRO A 270 12.04 15.10 -9.15
N GLY A 271 11.09 15.35 -10.05
CA GLY A 271 9.70 15.08 -9.73
C GLY A 271 9.56 13.56 -9.73
N LEU A 272 9.37 12.93 -8.57
CA LEU A 272 9.10 11.49 -8.52
C LEU A 272 7.70 11.25 -9.13
N PRO A 273 7.54 10.43 -10.19
CA PRO A 273 6.21 10.03 -10.64
C PRO A 273 5.64 8.95 -9.71
N THR A 274 4.32 9.00 -9.52
CA THR A 274 3.47 8.24 -8.55
C THR A 274 3.67 8.62 -7.08
N TRP A 275 2.84 8.08 -6.18
CA TRP A 275 2.69 8.51 -4.77
C TRP A 275 3.99 8.45 -3.93
N GLY A 276 5.11 8.00 -4.51
CA GLY A 276 6.42 7.98 -3.89
C GLY A 276 6.58 6.91 -2.80
N ILE A 277 5.64 5.97 -2.71
CA ILE A 277 5.61 4.98 -1.63
C ILE A 277 6.71 3.92 -1.85
N PRO A 278 7.48 3.54 -0.81
CA PRO A 278 8.45 2.47 -0.89
C PRO A 278 7.82 1.16 -1.36
N VAL A 279 8.39 0.52 -2.38
CA VAL A 279 7.94 -0.80 -2.84
C VAL A 279 8.73 -1.90 -2.12
N VAL A 280 8.04 -2.85 -1.48
CA VAL A 280 8.65 -3.94 -0.68
C VAL A 280 8.18 -5.34 -1.12
N PRO A 281 8.90 -6.43 -0.78
CA PRO A 281 8.48 -7.78 -1.16
C PRO A 281 7.46 -8.42 -0.19
N TRP A 282 7.22 -7.82 0.98
CA TRP A 282 6.56 -8.49 2.11
C TRP A 282 5.08 -8.77 1.88
N SER A 283 4.66 -10.01 2.12
CA SER A 283 3.25 -10.34 2.12
C SER A 283 2.53 -9.80 3.34
N GLY A 284 1.28 -9.37 3.17
CA GLY A 284 0.50 -8.71 4.21
C GLY A 284 0.92 -7.25 4.48
N ASN A 285 1.99 -6.74 3.86
CA ASN A 285 2.32 -5.32 3.89
C ASN A 285 1.58 -4.58 2.77
N VAL A 286 1.02 -3.41 3.09
CA VAL A 286 0.30 -2.58 2.12
C VAL A 286 1.20 -2.05 1.00
N PHE A 287 2.50 -1.91 1.28
CA PHE A 287 3.55 -1.48 0.35
C PHE A 287 4.07 -2.62 -0.55
N LYS A 288 3.49 -3.83 -0.44
CA LYS A 288 3.91 -4.97 -1.25
C LYS A 288 3.91 -4.62 -2.73
N ALA A 289 4.96 -5.00 -3.43
CA ALA A 289 5.07 -4.85 -4.87
C ALA A 289 3.93 -5.53 -5.61
N SER A 290 3.42 -4.84 -6.61
CA SER A 290 2.44 -5.32 -7.56
C SER A 290 2.89 -4.92 -8.95
N LEU A 291 2.74 -5.83 -9.91
CA LEU A 291 2.65 -5.44 -11.31
C LEU A 291 1.33 -4.71 -11.51
N CYS A 292 1.35 -3.58 -12.21
CA CYS A 292 0.18 -2.77 -12.47
C CYS A 292 0.24 -2.16 -13.88
N LYS A 293 -0.93 -1.77 -14.38
CA LYS A 293 -1.04 -1.05 -15.65
C LYS A 293 -0.56 0.38 -15.44
N ASN A 294 0.29 0.86 -16.34
CA ASN A 294 0.97 2.14 -16.19
C ASN A 294 0.07 3.32 -16.58
N GLN A 295 -0.77 3.15 -17.61
CA GLN A 295 -1.52 4.25 -18.25
C GLN A 295 -3.04 4.16 -18.03
N ASP A 296 -3.62 2.96 -18.20
CA ASP A 296 -5.06 2.74 -18.14
C ASP A 296 -5.39 1.30 -17.72
N HIS A 297 -6.53 1.07 -17.06
CA HIS A 297 -6.98 -0.27 -16.69
C HIS A 297 -7.58 -1.09 -17.85
N GLY A 298 -7.87 -0.48 -18.99
CA GLY A 298 -8.45 -1.07 -20.21
C GLY A 298 -7.44 -1.60 -21.22
N ILE A 299 -6.13 -1.37 -21.02
CA ILE A 299 -5.08 -1.86 -21.93
C ILE A 299 -4.49 -3.19 -21.48
N ALA A 300 -3.90 -3.92 -22.43
CA ALA A 300 -3.11 -5.11 -22.15
C ALA A 300 -1.84 -4.75 -21.37
N MET A 301 -1.41 -5.64 -20.47
CA MET A 301 -0.15 -5.54 -19.73
C MET A 301 0.97 -6.17 -20.53
N ILE A 302 1.88 -5.35 -21.03
CA ILE A 302 2.95 -5.70 -21.96
C ILE A 302 4.26 -5.17 -21.38
N PHE A 303 5.29 -6.02 -21.30
CA PHE A 303 6.62 -5.70 -20.78
C PHE A 303 7.51 -5.01 -21.83
N GLY A 304 7.12 -5.05 -23.10
CA GLY A 304 7.91 -4.53 -24.21
C GLY A 304 8.96 -5.54 -24.68
N LEU A 305 8.63 -6.82 -24.61
CA LEU A 305 9.48 -7.92 -25.09
C LEU A 305 9.42 -7.96 -26.62
N GLU A 306 10.55 -7.67 -27.25
CA GLU A 306 10.68 -7.73 -28.70
C GLU A 306 10.72 -9.20 -29.19
N PRO A 307 10.09 -9.52 -30.33
CA PRO A 307 10.19 -10.86 -30.91
C PRO A 307 11.63 -11.23 -31.29
N PHE A 308 12.10 -12.39 -30.86
CA PHE A 308 13.41 -12.94 -31.22
C PHE A 308 13.28 -14.28 -31.96
N LYS A 309 12.37 -14.36 -32.94
CA LYS A 309 12.04 -15.59 -33.68
C LYS A 309 13.28 -16.18 -34.37
N GLY A 310 13.82 -17.26 -33.81
CA GLY A 310 14.99 -17.97 -34.36
C GLY A 310 16.36 -17.47 -33.89
N THR A 311 16.41 -16.42 -33.07
CA THR A 311 17.65 -15.90 -32.47
C THR A 311 17.69 -16.16 -30.96
N GLU A 312 18.88 -16.31 -30.39
CA GLU A 312 19.02 -16.44 -28.94
C GLU A 312 18.52 -15.17 -28.22
N PHE A 313 17.83 -15.35 -27.10
CA PHE A 313 17.34 -14.24 -26.30
C PHE A 313 18.51 -13.47 -25.65
N ASP A 314 18.75 -12.24 -26.12
CA ASP A 314 19.61 -11.24 -25.48
C ASP A 314 18.81 -10.37 -24.48
N PRO A 315 19.06 -10.48 -23.17
CA PRO A 315 18.38 -9.68 -22.15
C PRO A 315 18.56 -8.17 -22.31
N VAL A 316 19.64 -7.69 -22.92
CA VAL A 316 19.96 -6.26 -23.03
C VAL A 316 19.19 -5.61 -24.19
N LYS A 317 18.99 -6.37 -25.28
CA LYS A 317 18.43 -5.86 -26.54
C LYS A 317 16.93 -6.08 -26.67
N HIS A 318 16.40 -7.20 -26.17
CA HIS A 318 15.02 -7.59 -26.45
C HIS A 318 13.97 -6.97 -25.53
N PHE A 319 14.35 -5.99 -24.70
CA PHE A 319 13.38 -5.17 -23.96
C PHE A 319 13.40 -3.73 -24.46
N ASP A 320 12.25 -3.29 -24.96
CA ASP A 320 11.94 -1.90 -25.25
C ASP A 320 10.92 -1.35 -24.23
N LEU A 321 11.42 -0.58 -23.27
CA LEU A 321 10.57 0.03 -22.25
C LEU A 321 9.63 1.11 -22.79
N ALA A 322 9.85 1.64 -23.99
CA ALA A 322 8.92 2.61 -24.59
C ALA A 322 7.59 1.95 -25.00
N ARG A 323 7.60 0.64 -25.25
CA ARG A 323 6.40 -0.16 -25.56
C ARG A 323 5.74 -0.77 -24.32
N CYS A 324 6.33 -0.53 -23.16
CA CYS A 324 5.92 -1.11 -21.89
C CYS A 324 4.65 -0.42 -21.37
N THR A 325 3.58 -1.19 -21.21
CA THR A 325 2.33 -0.71 -20.59
C THR A 325 2.21 -1.14 -19.13
N ILE A 326 3.16 -1.94 -18.65
CA ILE A 326 3.25 -2.40 -17.27
C ILE A 326 4.24 -1.55 -16.46
N THR A 327 3.99 -1.43 -15.16
CA THR A 327 4.94 -0.84 -14.21
C THR A 327 4.89 -1.62 -12.89
N ILE A 328 5.74 -1.22 -11.94
CA ILE A 328 5.71 -1.73 -10.57
C ILE A 328 5.32 -0.58 -9.64
N ASP A 329 4.29 -0.81 -8.85
CA ASP A 329 3.88 0.07 -7.76
C ASP A 329 3.48 -0.80 -6.56
N THR A 330 3.01 -0.19 -5.48
CA THR A 330 2.49 -0.88 -4.32
C THR A 330 1.08 -1.44 -4.57
N LYS A 331 0.73 -2.51 -3.84
CA LYS A 331 -0.65 -3.01 -3.77
C LYS A 331 -1.62 -1.92 -3.31
N ALA A 332 -1.19 -1.02 -2.40
CA ALA A 332 -1.99 0.12 -1.94
C ALA A 332 -2.43 0.99 -3.13
N THR A 333 -1.47 1.45 -3.94
CA THR A 333 -1.72 2.29 -5.11
C THR A 333 -2.65 1.58 -6.08
N ASN A 334 -2.32 0.33 -6.45
CA ASN A 334 -3.07 -0.45 -7.43
C ASN A 334 -4.53 -0.71 -7.00
N TRP A 335 -4.76 -1.07 -5.74
CA TRP A 335 -6.13 -1.29 -5.24
C TRP A 335 -6.93 0.00 -5.16
N SER A 336 -6.28 1.10 -4.80
CA SER A 336 -6.95 2.40 -4.69
C SER A 336 -7.38 2.94 -6.05
N MET A 337 -6.57 2.71 -7.10
CA MET A 337 -6.82 3.22 -8.45
C MET A 337 -7.86 2.39 -9.21
N SER A 338 -8.00 1.10 -8.90
CA SER A 338 -9.05 0.19 -9.43
C SER A 338 -9.38 0.41 -10.91
N ASN A 339 -10.54 -0.02 -11.41
CA ASN A 339 -10.96 0.28 -12.78
C ASN A 339 -11.57 1.69 -12.90
N TYR A 340 -11.03 2.68 -12.18
CA TYR A 340 -11.45 4.07 -12.31
C TYR A 340 -10.73 4.73 -13.51
N PRO A 341 -11.35 5.73 -14.17
CA PRO A 341 -10.68 6.52 -15.21
C PRO A 341 -9.41 7.19 -14.66
N SER A 342 -8.34 7.22 -15.47
CA SER A 342 -7.03 7.77 -15.07
C SER A 342 -7.09 9.24 -14.62
N GLU A 343 -8.00 10.02 -15.22
CA GLU A 343 -8.32 11.40 -14.84
C GLU A 343 -8.71 11.56 -13.36
N SER A 344 -9.27 10.52 -12.75
CA SER A 344 -9.73 10.54 -11.36
C SER A 344 -8.64 10.15 -10.35
N TRP A 345 -7.52 9.58 -10.80
CA TRP A 345 -6.49 9.06 -9.91
C TRP A 345 -5.79 10.15 -9.10
N GLY A 346 -5.72 11.38 -9.62
CA GLY A 346 -5.13 12.53 -8.93
C GLY A 346 -5.87 12.95 -7.65
N LEU A 347 -7.17 12.62 -7.54
CA LEU A 347 -7.99 12.95 -6.37
C LEU A 347 -7.76 12.00 -5.20
N ILE A 348 -7.35 10.76 -5.47
CA ILE A 348 -7.15 9.73 -4.45
C ILE A 348 -6.06 10.10 -3.43
N PRO A 349 -4.84 10.52 -3.82
CA PRO A 349 -3.84 10.92 -2.85
C PRO A 349 -4.25 12.17 -2.06
N GLN A 350 -5.00 13.11 -2.68
CA GLN A 350 -5.53 14.28 -1.98
C GLN A 350 -6.47 13.85 -0.85
N MET A 351 -7.44 12.96 -1.14
CA MET A 351 -8.33 12.40 -0.12
C MET A 351 -7.58 11.62 0.96
N LEU A 352 -6.64 10.77 0.57
CA LEU A 352 -5.88 9.97 1.51
C LEU A 352 -5.03 10.84 2.44
N SER A 353 -4.49 11.95 1.94
CA SER A 353 -3.73 12.92 2.73
C SER A 353 -4.58 13.64 3.80
N MET A 354 -5.91 13.59 3.70
CA MET A 354 -6.82 14.13 4.72
C MET A 354 -7.10 13.16 5.88
N VAL A 355 -6.69 11.89 5.79
CA VAL A 355 -6.91 10.92 6.87
C VAL A 355 -5.98 11.24 8.06
N PRO A 356 -6.50 11.60 9.24
CA PRO A 356 -5.70 12.04 10.38
C PRO A 356 -5.11 10.85 11.14
N LEU A 357 -3.98 11.06 11.83
CA LEU A 357 -3.38 10.04 12.72
C LEU A 357 -4.23 9.73 13.96
N CYS A 358 -5.10 10.67 14.35
CA CYS A 358 -5.99 10.55 15.49
C CYS A 358 -7.45 10.72 15.05
N HIS A 359 -8.29 9.77 15.45
CA HIS A 359 -9.70 9.70 15.15
C HIS A 359 -10.40 8.92 16.29
N PRO A 360 -11.70 9.11 16.56
CA PRO A 360 -12.37 8.32 17.61
C PRO A 360 -12.33 6.80 17.40
N PHE A 361 -12.00 6.34 16.19
CA PHE A 361 -11.87 4.90 15.89
C PHE A 361 -10.43 4.39 15.85
N TRP A 362 -9.44 5.27 15.74
CA TRP A 362 -8.02 4.90 15.75
C TRP A 362 -7.14 6.03 16.28
N GLN A 363 -6.07 5.66 16.98
CA GLN A 363 -5.12 6.63 17.48
C GLN A 363 -3.72 6.05 17.34
N VAL A 364 -3.04 6.39 16.24
CA VAL A 364 -1.74 5.79 15.93
C VAL A 364 -0.75 6.12 17.04
N HIS A 365 -0.23 5.09 17.71
CA HIS A 365 0.70 5.22 18.80
C HIS A 365 2.11 5.57 18.29
N ASP A 366 2.82 6.46 18.99
CA ASP A 366 4.12 6.96 18.54
C ASP A 366 5.18 5.84 18.49
N SER A 367 5.06 4.81 19.33
CA SER A 367 5.98 3.66 19.32
C SER A 367 5.81 2.73 18.12
N LEU A 368 4.69 2.80 17.38
CA LEU A 368 4.40 1.88 16.28
C LEU A 368 5.49 1.90 15.20
N GLY A 369 6.14 3.04 14.98
CA GLY A 369 7.20 3.21 13.98
C GLY A 369 8.62 3.41 14.54
N LEU A 370 8.84 3.26 15.85
CA LEU A 370 10.18 3.48 16.43
C LEU A 370 11.13 2.33 16.17
N GLU A 371 10.62 1.09 16.15
CA GLU A 371 11.42 -0.09 15.86
C GLU A 371 10.58 -1.21 15.25
N PRO A 372 11.15 -2.06 14.39
CA PRO A 372 10.46 -3.24 13.91
C PRO A 372 10.27 -4.23 15.07
N TRP A 373 9.05 -4.73 15.27
CA TRP A 373 8.77 -5.72 16.33
C TRP A 373 9.48 -7.05 16.10
N VAL A 374 9.83 -7.35 14.85
CA VAL A 374 10.58 -8.54 14.47
C VAL A 374 11.62 -8.18 13.41
N GLY A 375 12.82 -8.75 13.55
CA GLY A 375 13.91 -8.59 12.58
C GLY A 375 14.92 -7.54 13.01
N ARG A 376 15.74 -7.09 12.06
CA ARG A 376 16.76 -6.05 12.30
C ARG A 376 16.36 -4.75 11.62
N TRP A 377 16.73 -3.64 12.25
CA TRP A 377 16.72 -2.31 11.64
C TRP A 377 18.14 -1.83 11.39
N ARG A 378 18.33 -0.93 10.42
CA ARG A 378 19.62 -0.25 10.23
C ARG A 378 19.67 1.00 11.11
N PRO A 379 20.76 1.22 11.85
CA PRO A 379 20.91 2.43 12.66
C PRO A 379 21.20 3.70 11.84
N ASP A 380 21.30 3.62 10.51
CA ASP A 380 21.65 4.74 9.63
C ASP A 380 20.54 5.79 9.48
N THR A 381 19.35 5.50 9.99
CA THR A 381 18.23 6.43 10.08
C THR A 381 17.52 6.26 11.40
N GLN A 382 17.33 7.37 12.12
CA GLN A 382 16.58 7.38 13.36
C GLN A 382 15.11 7.68 13.02
N PRO A 383 14.18 6.72 13.22
CA PRO A 383 12.77 6.98 13.06
C PRO A 383 12.34 8.08 14.02
N GLN A 384 11.50 8.99 13.55
CA GLN A 384 10.83 9.98 14.39
C GLN A 384 9.33 9.96 14.10
N PRO A 385 8.49 9.90 15.15
CA PRO A 385 7.05 10.02 14.96
C PRO A 385 6.74 11.40 14.34
N PRO A 386 5.73 11.47 13.48
CA PRO A 386 5.27 12.73 12.92
C PRO A 386 4.82 13.67 14.05
N LYS A 387 5.15 14.96 13.94
CA LYS A 387 4.61 15.97 14.86
C LYS A 387 3.09 15.97 14.73
N ARG A 388 2.38 15.81 15.85
CA ARG A 388 0.93 15.93 15.89
C ARG A 388 0.59 17.40 15.67
N THR A 389 -0.17 17.69 14.60
CA THR A 389 -0.58 19.05 14.23
C THR A 389 -1.64 19.64 15.16
N SER A 390 -2.27 18.79 15.99
CA SER A 390 -3.24 19.18 17.00
C SER A 390 -2.67 18.89 18.39
N THR A 391 -2.66 19.90 19.26
CA THR A 391 -2.45 19.72 20.72
C THR A 391 -3.66 19.08 21.40
N VAL A 392 -4.80 19.05 20.70
CA VAL A 392 -6.06 18.55 21.22
C VAL A 392 -6.12 17.03 21.16
N GLU A 393 -6.39 16.40 22.30
CA GLU A 393 -6.62 14.97 22.40
C GLU A 393 -8.02 14.61 21.89
N ILE A 394 -8.07 13.70 20.90
CA ILE A 394 -9.33 13.10 20.42
C ILE A 394 -9.48 11.76 21.15
N PRO A 395 -10.47 11.59 22.04
CA PRO A 395 -10.62 10.36 22.78
C PRO A 395 -11.01 9.21 21.84
N LEU A 396 -10.37 8.06 22.07
CA LEU A 396 -10.70 6.82 21.40
C LEU A 396 -12.04 6.30 21.94
N MET A 397 -12.93 5.84 21.06
CA MET A 397 -14.22 5.26 21.47
C MET A 397 -13.97 4.07 22.39
N PRO A 398 -14.65 3.98 23.56
CA PRO A 398 -14.42 2.90 24.50
C PRO A 398 -14.64 1.53 23.85
N ILE A 399 -13.74 0.59 24.14
CA ILE A 399 -13.78 -0.77 23.57
C ILE A 399 -15.10 -1.46 23.87
N ASP A 400 -15.66 -1.28 25.07
CA ASP A 400 -16.86 -1.98 25.51
C ASP A 400 -18.07 -1.69 24.62
N HIS A 401 -18.18 -0.50 24.02
CA HIS A 401 -19.24 -0.19 23.05
C HIS A 401 -19.20 -1.05 21.77
N TRP A 402 -18.11 -1.77 21.50
CA TRP A 402 -18.04 -2.73 20.39
C TRP A 402 -18.58 -4.12 20.75
N PHE A 403 -18.72 -4.41 22.04
CA PHE A 403 -19.12 -5.71 22.55
C PHE A 403 -20.44 -5.66 23.32
N ASP A 404 -20.86 -4.48 23.74
CA ASP A 404 -22.13 -4.23 24.40
C ASP A 404 -23.19 -3.87 23.37
N ASN A 405 -24.45 -4.25 23.61
CA ASN A 405 -25.61 -3.92 22.77
C ASN A 405 -25.97 -2.42 22.74
N SER A 406 -25.00 -1.54 23.05
CA SER A 406 -25.18 -0.10 23.06
C SER A 406 -25.31 0.45 21.63
N THR A 407 -26.45 1.07 21.34
CA THR A 407 -26.80 1.56 20.00
C THR A 407 -26.40 3.01 19.75
N SER A 408 -25.92 3.74 20.77
CA SER A 408 -25.48 5.13 20.61
C SER A 408 -24.35 5.48 21.57
N HIS A 409 -23.31 6.16 21.05
CA HIS A 409 -22.23 6.73 21.83
C HIS A 409 -22.14 8.22 21.51
N ILE A 410 -22.17 9.06 22.54
CA ILE A 410 -21.99 10.51 22.42
C ILE A 410 -20.50 10.79 22.43
N PHE A 411 -20.00 11.42 21.36
CA PHE A 411 -18.60 11.80 21.25
C PHE A 411 -18.39 13.16 21.88
N ARG A 412 -17.63 13.25 22.97
CA ARG A 412 -17.36 14.52 23.64
C ARG A 412 -15.96 15.03 23.34
N CYS A 413 -15.84 16.31 23.01
CA CYS A 413 -14.53 16.96 22.96
C CYS A 413 -14.04 17.26 24.37
N MET A 414 -12.80 16.85 24.68
CA MET A 414 -12.20 17.04 26.01
C MET A 414 -11.86 18.49 26.35
N GLU A 415 -11.65 19.36 25.36
CA GLU A 415 -11.28 20.76 25.60
C GLU A 415 -12.48 21.69 25.77
N CYS A 416 -13.43 21.63 24.84
CA CYS A 416 -14.57 22.56 24.85
C CYS A 416 -15.85 21.92 25.41
N ALA A 417 -15.78 20.66 25.86
CA ALA A 417 -16.89 19.89 26.40
C ALA A 417 -18.10 19.69 25.46
N VAL A 418 -18.03 20.14 24.21
CA VAL A 418 -19.10 19.99 23.20
C VAL A 418 -19.28 18.53 22.83
N GLU A 419 -20.55 18.13 22.74
CA GLU A 419 -20.99 16.80 22.36
C GLU A 419 -21.30 16.73 20.86
N PHE A 420 -20.94 15.62 20.25
CA PHE A 420 -21.12 15.34 18.84
C PHE A 420 -21.87 14.03 18.66
N GLN A 421 -22.84 14.03 17.75
CA GLN A 421 -23.69 12.87 17.45
C GLN A 421 -22.96 11.80 16.62
N SER A 422 -21.78 12.10 16.08
CA SER A 422 -20.97 11.12 15.34
C SER A 422 -19.48 11.39 15.47
N ALA A 423 -18.68 10.32 15.34
CA ALA A 423 -17.23 10.40 15.29
C ALA A 423 -16.74 11.32 14.16
N GLY A 424 -17.44 11.32 13.02
CA GLY A 424 -17.11 12.14 11.86
C GLY A 424 -17.24 13.64 12.15
N LEU A 425 -18.28 14.06 12.88
CA LEU A 425 -18.46 15.46 13.26
C LEU A 425 -17.39 15.92 14.26
N LEU A 426 -17.06 15.08 15.25
CA LEU A 426 -15.97 15.39 16.18
C LEU A 426 -14.63 15.51 15.44
N ALA A 427 -14.33 14.55 14.55
CA ALA A 427 -13.10 14.57 13.76
C ALA A 427 -13.04 15.77 12.81
N ALA A 428 -14.16 16.15 12.18
CA ALA A 428 -14.23 17.30 11.30
C ALA A 428 -14.02 18.62 12.06
N ALA A 429 -14.66 18.75 13.22
CA ALA A 429 -14.51 19.92 14.07
C ALA A 429 -13.06 20.14 14.52
N ARG A 430 -12.34 19.06 14.84
CA ARG A 430 -10.98 19.13 15.36
C ARG A 430 -9.91 19.25 14.29
N ASN A 431 -10.03 18.49 13.21
CA ASN A 431 -9.01 18.47 12.16
C ASN A 431 -9.17 19.62 11.16
N PHE A 432 -10.38 20.17 11.00
CA PHE A 432 -10.67 21.20 10.00
C PHE A 432 -11.30 22.48 10.58
N GLY A 433 -11.44 22.59 11.92
CA GLY A 433 -12.00 23.77 12.57
C GLY A 433 -13.49 24.01 12.32
N VAL A 434 -14.25 22.97 11.95
CA VAL A 434 -15.68 23.07 11.64
C VAL A 434 -16.52 23.19 12.92
N THR A 435 -17.30 24.26 13.08
CA THR A 435 -18.19 24.41 14.24
C THR A 435 -19.48 23.57 14.09
N PRO A 436 -20.05 23.04 15.18
CA PRO A 436 -21.23 22.15 15.15
C PRO A 436 -22.48 22.74 14.49
N THR A 437 -22.59 24.07 14.43
CA THR A 437 -23.77 24.79 13.93
C THR A 437 -23.89 24.83 12.40
N GLY A 438 -22.92 24.29 11.66
CA GLY A 438 -22.88 24.34 10.19
C GLY A 438 -23.47 23.14 9.44
N PHE A 439 -23.93 22.10 10.13
CA PHE A 439 -24.54 20.91 9.51
C PHE A 439 -26.05 20.90 9.77
N ASP A 440 -26.77 21.75 9.04
CA ASP A 440 -28.20 21.52 8.84
C ASP A 440 -28.35 20.28 7.95
N SER A 441 -29.02 19.24 8.46
CA SER A 441 -29.20 17.93 7.82
C SER A 441 -30.00 17.97 6.51
N THR A 442 -30.35 19.16 6.04
CA THR A 442 -31.07 19.45 4.79
C THR A 442 -30.22 20.21 3.76
N SER A 443 -29.00 20.63 4.09
CA SER A 443 -28.14 21.40 3.20
C SER A 443 -27.08 20.53 2.52
N THR A 444 -27.31 20.23 1.24
CA THR A 444 -26.26 19.74 0.34
C THR A 444 -25.15 20.79 0.29
N PRO A 445 -23.88 20.49 0.56
CA PRO A 445 -22.82 21.46 0.37
C PRO A 445 -22.70 21.74 -1.13
N SER A 446 -23.02 22.97 -1.52
CA SER A 446 -22.68 23.47 -2.85
C SER A 446 -21.16 23.57 -2.91
N ILE A 447 -20.56 22.77 -3.79
CA ILE A 447 -19.18 22.95 -4.20
C ILE A 447 -19.15 24.28 -4.93
N SER A 448 -18.66 25.33 -4.26
CA SER A 448 -18.35 26.59 -4.91
C SER A 448 -17.32 26.29 -6.00
N THR A 449 -17.75 26.50 -7.24
CA THR A 449 -16.91 26.46 -8.43
C THR A 449 -15.66 27.32 -8.21
N TYR A 450 -14.49 26.69 -8.30
CA TYR A 450 -13.24 27.39 -8.49
C TYR A 450 -13.38 28.28 -9.72
N GLY A 451 -13.26 29.59 -9.52
CA GLY A 451 -13.29 30.59 -10.57
C GLY A 451 -12.12 30.41 -11.52
N GLY A 452 -12.37 29.75 -12.65
CA GLY A 452 -11.57 29.88 -13.85
C GLY A 452 -12.01 31.12 -14.62
N THR A 453 -11.22 32.19 -14.58
CA THR A 453 -11.32 33.27 -15.55
C THR A 453 -10.86 32.76 -16.91
N SER A 454 -11.79 32.21 -17.69
CA SER A 454 -11.67 32.05 -19.14
C SER A 454 -12.44 33.20 -19.77
N ALA A 455 -11.74 34.26 -20.15
CA ALA A 455 -12.27 35.28 -21.04
C ALA A 455 -12.42 34.68 -22.45
N ASN A 456 -13.66 34.42 -22.85
CA ASN A 456 -14.01 34.26 -24.27
C ASN A 456 -15.31 35.04 -24.52
N GLY A 457 -15.14 36.28 -24.97
CA GLY A 457 -16.20 37.10 -25.52
C GLY A 457 -16.64 36.54 -26.88
N LYS A 458 -17.91 36.16 -26.99
CA LYS A 458 -18.60 35.99 -28.26
C LYS A 458 -18.82 37.36 -28.90
N VAL A 459 -18.46 37.51 -30.17
CA VAL A 459 -19.13 38.46 -31.07
C VAL A 459 -19.65 37.66 -32.27
N ALA A 460 -20.91 37.89 -32.59
CA ALA A 460 -21.69 37.20 -33.60
C ALA A 460 -21.51 37.81 -35.00
N GLY A 461 -21.63 36.94 -36.02
CA GLY A 461 -22.38 37.22 -37.24
C GLY A 461 -21.62 37.78 -38.46
N LYS A 462 -21.47 36.97 -39.51
CA LYS A 462 -22.25 37.03 -40.77
C LYS A 462 -21.75 35.98 -41.80
N PRO A 463 -22.59 35.57 -42.77
CA PRO A 463 -22.28 34.50 -43.73
C PRO A 463 -21.55 35.00 -44.98
N LEU A 464 -20.75 34.08 -45.57
CA LEU A 464 -20.25 33.87 -46.96
C LEU A 464 -20.21 35.06 -47.95
N PRO A 465 -19.20 35.10 -48.86
CA PRO A 465 -19.06 34.11 -49.95
C PRO A 465 -18.03 33.00 -49.71
#